data_AF-A0A7C2TXG8-F1
#
_entry.id   AF-A0A7C2TXG8-F1
#
_cell.length_a   1.000
_cell.length_b   1.000
_cell.length_c   1.000
_cell.angle_alpha   90.00
_cell.angle_beta   90.00
_cell.angle_gamma   90.00
#
_symmetry.space_group_name_H-M   'P 1'
#
loop_
_entity.id
_entity.type
_entity.pdbx_description
1 polymer ?
#
loop_
_entity_poly.entity_id
_entity_poly.type
_entity_poly.pdbx_seq_one_letter_code
_entity_poly.pdbx_strand_id
1 'polypeptide(L)'
;MNKTSRHCLAILVVLMSARFVAAQNLIFANAADRGDARASLLNPAVAVLQDPLFTLGSKALHYGVLSGGLDLRHSFFSLTTSNRSLWRFDHFGYGLQGQVLQTPLYNAVVLNAVFGKKLHANLAAAVNVGFSNRAFDRSQFVLEAEDDPALARLSKWIFPDLGFGVVAVPHRYVTLAFNVSHLTRSNISMYDENVRLRRAFSLGAAIGMGYFRALIGVSRDEGETLPMIAFESFRPDLGYLKIVFGREAAALEGSMHVMQGVSLSYRYNYPMNELRLASSGSHELGLSFNFRKNRTPYEPEWLKEEYARPMLGTVNPATAFVVRSVFDTLKMVDKFIYRKIDPALTPKDLASLPVNILFSADSLEPALPQIGAKHLMTGIEAATSDAAAKFDIPRDSVGIVHAMRKDHTQNYLEFLRNLAKQMKDPAFRTRLIAPAEEKRVYLLLKYLSLYGPLNDRLEIARRDSTARNAPPDRLAGRKIPEFVYHRELSVPADTFKFALNLADLRRGPVAWAFIIEDAEGKELLKYAGEKQIPRRYVWNWRWPDGELPLPGAYYYYLRWQSADGQKYTSPRQPLIVSRENRRITIEIMRRKDLTVPSTGRATATIVVN
;
A
#
# COMPACT_ATOMS: atom_id res chain seq x y z
N MET A 1 2.12 -54.32 57.07
CA MET A 1 2.15 -52.95 56.51
C MET A 1 1.78 -53.04 55.03
N ASN A 2 0.57 -52.60 54.68
CA ASN A 2 -0.13 -52.97 53.45
C ASN A 2 0.28 -52.11 52.24
N LYS A 3 0.27 -52.74 51.05
CA LYS A 3 0.59 -52.13 49.74
C LYS A 3 -0.27 -50.90 49.42
N THR A 4 -1.43 -50.73 50.04
CA THR A 4 -2.32 -49.58 49.88
C THR A 4 -1.73 -48.26 50.39
N SER A 5 -0.87 -48.26 51.42
CA SER A 5 -0.29 -47.00 51.94
C SER A 5 0.77 -46.39 51.03
N ARG A 6 1.40 -47.19 50.15
CA ARG A 6 2.42 -46.70 49.20
C ARG A 6 1.80 -45.93 48.03
N HIS A 7 0.56 -46.18 47.67
CA HIS A 7 -0.13 -45.47 46.59
C HIS A 7 -0.72 -44.14 47.06
N CYS A 8 -1.26 -44.08 48.27
CA CYS A 8 -1.67 -42.80 48.87
C CYS A 8 -0.48 -41.83 49.06
N LEU A 9 0.71 -42.33 49.45
CA LEU A 9 1.89 -41.48 49.62
C LEU A 9 2.42 -40.94 48.28
N ALA A 10 2.40 -41.73 47.20
CA ALA A 10 2.80 -41.28 45.87
C ALA A 10 1.83 -40.23 45.31
N ILE A 11 0.51 -40.41 45.52
CA ILE A 11 -0.51 -39.41 45.15
C ILE A 11 -0.37 -38.14 46.00
N LEU A 12 -0.05 -38.26 47.29
CA LEU A 12 0.17 -37.11 48.16
C LEU A 12 1.43 -36.32 47.77
N VAL A 13 2.51 -36.99 47.35
CA VAL A 13 3.72 -36.33 46.82
C VAL A 13 3.44 -35.64 45.49
N VAL A 14 2.67 -36.28 44.59
CA VAL A 14 2.21 -35.66 43.33
C VAL A 14 1.29 -34.45 43.58
N LEU A 15 0.40 -34.53 44.58
CA LEU A 15 -0.50 -33.43 44.99
C LEU A 15 0.25 -32.32 45.76
N MET A 16 1.30 -32.63 46.52
CA MET A 16 2.18 -31.63 47.13
C MET A 16 3.02 -30.90 46.08
N SER A 17 3.44 -31.60 45.01
CA SER A 17 4.00 -30.96 43.80
C SER A 17 2.95 -30.29 42.90
N ALA A 18 1.65 -30.55 43.09
CA ALA A 18 0.58 -29.86 42.38
C ALA A 18 0.34 -28.42 42.89
N ARG A 19 1.00 -28.01 43.99
CA ARG A 19 1.11 -26.59 44.38
C ARG A 19 1.78 -25.71 43.31
N PHE A 20 2.40 -26.30 42.29
CA PHE A 20 3.10 -25.61 41.21
C PHE A 20 2.28 -25.40 39.92
N VAL A 21 1.06 -25.96 39.78
CA VAL A 21 0.28 -25.87 38.53
C VAL A 21 -0.75 -24.73 38.54
N ALA A 22 -0.89 -24.03 39.66
CA ALA A 22 -1.76 -22.86 39.72
C ALA A 22 -1.16 -21.72 38.87
N ALA A 23 -1.95 -21.20 37.93
CA ALA A 23 -1.76 -19.91 37.24
C ALA A 23 -0.43 -19.61 36.50
N GLN A 24 0.41 -20.59 36.16
CA GLN A 24 1.59 -20.30 35.36
C GLN A 24 1.20 -19.80 33.96
N ASN A 25 1.64 -18.59 33.60
CA ASN A 25 1.60 -18.15 32.21
C ASN A 25 2.66 -18.96 31.44
N LEU A 26 2.24 -20.09 30.86
CA LEU A 26 3.13 -21.04 30.15
C LEU A 26 3.74 -20.46 28.86
N ILE A 27 3.30 -19.27 28.47
CA ILE A 27 3.83 -18.48 27.37
C ILE A 27 5.06 -17.71 27.84
N PHE A 28 6.22 -18.17 27.38
CA PHE A 28 7.48 -17.52 27.68
C PHE A 28 7.86 -16.56 26.54
N ALA A 29 7.36 -15.32 26.60
CA ALA A 29 7.67 -14.26 25.65
C ALA A 29 8.31 -13.06 26.35
N ASN A 30 9.11 -12.27 25.62
CA ASN A 30 9.63 -11.01 26.15
C ASN A 30 8.58 -9.90 25.98
N ALA A 31 8.30 -9.14 27.03
CA ALA A 31 7.30 -8.06 27.00
C ALA A 31 7.59 -6.94 25.98
N ALA A 32 8.86 -6.80 25.55
CA ALA A 32 9.31 -5.84 24.54
C ALA A 32 9.41 -6.43 23.12
N ASP A 33 9.15 -7.74 22.95
CA ASP A 33 9.29 -8.39 21.65
C ASP A 33 8.07 -8.14 20.75
N ARG A 34 8.12 -7.05 19.98
CA ARG A 34 7.07 -6.72 19.01
C ARG A 34 6.93 -7.74 17.87
N GLY A 35 7.96 -8.57 17.64
CA GLY A 35 7.99 -9.56 16.56
C GLY A 35 7.40 -10.90 16.91
N ASP A 36 7.29 -11.17 18.21
CA ASP A 36 6.59 -12.34 18.71
C ASP A 36 5.10 -12.02 18.88
N ALA A 37 4.25 -12.73 18.14
CA ALA A 37 2.81 -12.58 18.26
C ALA A 37 2.31 -12.85 19.69
N ARG A 38 3.02 -13.71 20.44
CA ARG A 38 2.71 -14.07 21.82
C ARG A 38 3.03 -12.96 22.82
N ALA A 39 3.91 -12.03 22.48
CA ALA A 39 4.22 -10.90 23.36
C ALA A 39 2.98 -10.04 23.65
N SER A 40 1.99 -10.02 22.74
CA SER A 40 0.70 -9.36 22.97
C SER A 40 -0.14 -10.02 24.07
N LEU A 41 0.03 -11.33 24.30
CA LEU A 41 -0.63 -12.09 25.37
C LEU A 41 -0.01 -11.79 26.74
N LEU A 42 1.25 -11.34 26.76
CA LEU A 42 1.95 -10.93 27.97
C LEU A 42 1.78 -9.43 28.25
N ASN A 43 1.95 -8.58 27.23
CA ASN A 43 1.86 -7.13 27.34
C ASN A 43 0.84 -6.57 26.33
N PRO A 44 -0.32 -6.08 26.79
CA PRO A 44 -1.39 -5.61 25.90
C PRO A 44 -0.95 -4.41 25.04
N ALA A 45 0.06 -3.63 25.44
CA ALA A 45 0.52 -2.48 24.65
C ALA A 45 1.27 -2.88 23.37
N VAL A 46 1.75 -4.12 23.28
CA VAL A 46 2.35 -4.66 22.06
C VAL A 46 1.31 -4.75 20.94
N ALA A 47 0.05 -5.09 21.26
CA ALA A 47 -1.04 -5.19 20.29
C ALA A 47 -1.32 -3.88 19.53
N VAL A 48 -1.04 -2.73 20.16
CA VAL A 48 -1.20 -1.40 19.55
C VAL A 48 -0.13 -1.11 18.50
N LEU A 49 1.04 -1.76 18.63
CA LEU A 49 2.22 -1.55 17.79
C LEU A 49 2.42 -2.64 16.73
N GLN A 50 1.57 -3.67 16.74
CA GLN A 50 1.54 -4.74 15.76
C GLN A 50 0.56 -4.41 14.62
N ASP A 51 0.85 -4.94 13.45
CA ASP A 51 -0.11 -4.93 12.35
C ASP A 51 -1.33 -5.81 12.70
N PRO A 52 -2.48 -5.64 12.00
CA PRO A 52 -3.61 -6.50 12.22
C PRO A 52 -3.23 -7.97 12.00
N LEU A 53 -3.40 -8.77 13.04
CA LEU A 53 -2.80 -10.09 13.15
C LEU A 53 -3.82 -11.03 13.80
N PHE A 54 -4.01 -12.20 13.18
CA PHE A 54 -4.59 -13.35 13.85
C PHE A 54 -3.47 -14.36 14.12
N THR A 55 -3.38 -14.88 15.33
CA THR A 55 -2.41 -15.92 15.69
C THR A 55 -3.13 -17.02 16.45
N LEU A 56 -2.78 -18.26 16.16
CA LEU A 56 -3.20 -19.47 16.85
C LEU A 56 -1.95 -20.29 17.15
N GLY A 57 -1.83 -20.85 18.33
CA GLY A 57 -0.73 -21.75 18.64
C GLY A 57 -1.09 -22.78 19.68
N SER A 58 -0.25 -23.80 19.77
CA SER A 58 -0.41 -24.88 20.71
C SER A 58 0.93 -25.47 21.12
N LYS A 59 1.09 -25.66 22.42
CA LYS A 59 2.25 -26.22 23.10
C LYS A 59 1.86 -27.56 23.72
N ALA A 60 2.50 -28.62 23.28
CA ALA A 60 2.43 -29.95 23.88
C ALA A 60 3.60 -30.12 24.85
N LEU A 61 3.31 -30.53 26.08
CA LEU A 61 4.30 -30.72 27.13
C LEU A 61 4.54 -32.22 27.32
N HIS A 62 5.77 -32.67 27.08
CA HIS A 62 6.15 -34.07 27.27
C HIS A 62 6.63 -34.28 28.71
N TYR A 63 5.78 -34.88 29.54
CA TYR A 63 6.18 -35.38 30.85
C TYR A 63 6.63 -36.83 30.70
N GLY A 64 7.86 -37.14 31.10
CA GLY A 64 8.45 -38.48 30.93
C GLY A 64 7.79 -39.59 31.77
N VAL A 65 6.77 -39.24 32.58
CA VAL A 65 6.13 -40.12 33.57
C VAL A 65 4.69 -40.48 33.19
N LEU A 66 4.05 -39.74 32.29
CA LEU A 66 2.65 -39.99 31.89
C LEU A 66 2.62 -40.75 30.56
N SER A 67 1.92 -41.88 30.52
CA SER A 67 1.71 -42.67 29.30
C SER A 67 0.85 -41.95 28.25
N GLY A 68 0.16 -40.87 28.63
CA GLY A 68 -0.60 -39.96 27.76
C GLY A 68 0.22 -38.75 27.34
N GLY A 69 1.18 -38.92 26.43
CA GLY A 69 2.15 -37.90 26.04
C GLY A 69 1.59 -36.62 25.38
N LEU A 70 0.26 -36.53 25.18
CA LEU A 70 -0.43 -35.39 24.57
C LEU A 70 -1.51 -34.76 25.47
N ASP A 71 -1.72 -35.28 26.67
CA ASP A 71 -2.86 -34.86 27.50
C ASP A 71 -2.61 -33.51 28.18
N LEU A 72 -1.35 -33.05 28.22
CA LEU A 72 -1.00 -31.73 28.70
C LEU A 72 -0.71 -30.79 27.54
N ARG A 73 -1.68 -29.92 27.28
CA ARG A 73 -1.70 -29.02 26.13
C ARG A 73 -2.04 -27.60 26.56
N HIS A 74 -1.26 -26.64 26.08
CA HIS A 74 -1.56 -25.23 26.22
C HIS A 74 -1.81 -24.65 24.83
N SER A 75 -3.00 -24.13 24.58
CA SER A 75 -3.36 -23.52 23.30
C SER A 75 -3.65 -22.04 23.50
N PHE A 76 -3.33 -21.22 22.51
CA PHE A 76 -3.58 -19.78 22.58
C PHE A 76 -4.06 -19.26 21.25
N PHE A 77 -4.83 -18.19 21.29
CA PHE A 77 -5.15 -17.39 20.13
C PHE A 77 -5.05 -15.89 20.46
N SER A 78 -4.77 -15.07 19.45
CA SER A 78 -4.72 -13.62 19.55
C SER A 78 -5.24 -13.03 18.24
N LEU A 79 -6.26 -12.20 18.31
CA LEU A 79 -6.78 -11.41 17.20
C LEU A 79 -6.65 -9.95 17.58
N THR A 80 -5.69 -9.26 16.99
CA THR A 80 -5.41 -7.84 17.27
C THR A 80 -5.52 -7.02 16.01
N THR A 81 -6.01 -5.79 16.12
CA THR A 81 -6.04 -4.84 15.02
C THR A 81 -5.75 -3.42 15.50
N SER A 82 -4.93 -2.73 14.71
CA SER A 82 -4.62 -1.30 14.83
C SER A 82 -5.08 -0.53 13.59
N ASN A 83 -5.96 -1.15 12.78
CA ASN A 83 -6.28 -0.65 11.45
C ASN A 83 -7.25 0.55 11.47
N ARG A 84 -6.75 1.69 10.98
CA ARG A 84 -7.54 2.91 10.73
C ARG A 84 -8.75 2.70 9.81
N SER A 85 -8.75 1.68 8.95
CA SER A 85 -9.88 1.44 8.06
C SER A 85 -11.12 0.91 8.78
N LEU A 86 -10.94 0.24 9.92
CA LEU A 86 -12.04 -0.33 10.69
C LEU A 86 -12.64 0.70 11.67
N TRP A 87 -11.86 1.68 12.12
CA TRP A 87 -12.33 2.70 13.06
C TRP A 87 -11.69 4.07 12.80
N ARG A 88 -12.49 5.14 12.90
CA ARG A 88 -12.10 6.55 12.71
C ARG A 88 -11.09 7.08 13.73
N PHE A 89 -10.83 6.37 14.82
CA PHE A 89 -9.90 6.83 15.85
C PHE A 89 -8.47 6.42 15.50
N ASP A 90 -7.69 7.39 15.03
CA ASP A 90 -6.28 7.20 14.79
C ASP A 90 -5.58 6.69 16.06
N HIS A 91 -4.64 5.75 15.87
CA HIS A 91 -3.73 5.26 16.92
C HIS A 91 -4.33 4.38 18.00
N PHE A 92 -5.57 3.91 17.84
CA PHE A 92 -6.16 2.91 18.72
C PHE A 92 -5.84 1.49 18.25
N GLY A 93 -5.54 0.61 19.20
CA GLY A 93 -5.42 -0.83 19.02
C GLY A 93 -6.44 -1.54 19.90
N TYR A 94 -7.07 -2.57 19.36
CA TYR A 94 -7.98 -3.43 20.12
C TYR A 94 -7.82 -4.87 19.68
N GLY A 95 -8.23 -5.80 20.54
CA GLY A 95 -8.13 -7.22 20.22
C GLY A 95 -8.85 -8.13 21.19
N LEU A 96 -8.98 -9.38 20.78
CA LEU A 96 -9.44 -10.49 21.59
C LEU A 96 -8.31 -11.51 21.69
N GLN A 97 -8.09 -12.01 22.87
CA GLN A 97 -7.03 -12.96 23.17
C GLN A 97 -7.61 -14.09 24.00
N GLY A 98 -7.07 -15.29 23.84
CA GLY A 98 -7.47 -16.40 24.66
C GLY A 98 -6.38 -17.44 24.84
N GLN A 99 -6.45 -18.14 25.96
CA GLN A 99 -5.58 -19.24 26.31
C GLN A 99 -6.40 -20.37 26.90
N VAL A 100 -6.03 -21.61 26.58
CA VAL A 100 -6.64 -22.82 27.11
C VAL A 100 -5.51 -23.72 27.59
N LEU A 101 -5.42 -23.93 28.89
CA LEU A 101 -4.59 -24.97 29.47
C LEU A 101 -5.47 -26.19 29.73
N GLN A 102 -5.09 -27.32 29.14
CA GLN A 102 -5.72 -28.61 29.36
C GLN A 102 -4.67 -29.56 29.94
N THR A 103 -5.03 -30.18 31.05
CA THR A 103 -4.28 -31.24 31.71
C THR A 103 -5.29 -32.34 32.04
N PRO A 104 -4.86 -33.59 32.34
CA PRO A 104 -5.79 -34.63 32.79
C PRO A 104 -6.69 -34.17 33.94
N LEU A 105 -6.09 -33.56 34.98
CA LEU A 105 -6.79 -33.20 36.23
C LEU A 105 -7.50 -31.84 36.17
N TYR A 106 -7.04 -30.95 35.30
CA TYR A 106 -7.30 -29.51 35.40
C TYR A 106 -7.38 -28.85 34.03
N ASN A 107 -8.39 -28.01 33.86
CA ASN A 107 -8.63 -27.17 32.70
C ASN A 107 -8.70 -25.70 33.11
N ALA A 108 -8.07 -24.82 32.35
CA ALA A 108 -8.20 -23.38 32.52
C ALA A 108 -8.44 -22.72 31.16
N VAL A 109 -9.42 -21.83 31.10
CA VAL A 109 -9.69 -20.98 29.95
C VAL A 109 -9.53 -19.54 30.40
N VAL A 110 -8.73 -18.76 29.69
CA VAL A 110 -8.57 -17.32 29.90
C VAL A 110 -8.98 -16.61 28.62
N LEU A 111 -9.82 -15.59 28.74
CA LEU A 111 -10.25 -14.75 27.61
C LEU A 111 -10.05 -13.29 28.00
N ASN A 112 -9.37 -12.53 27.15
CA ASN A 112 -9.04 -11.14 27.38
C ASN A 112 -9.49 -10.26 26.21
N ALA A 113 -10.15 -9.15 26.52
CA ALA A 113 -10.32 -8.03 25.60
C ALA A 113 -9.21 -7.01 25.84
N VAL A 114 -8.54 -6.57 24.79
CA VAL A 114 -7.43 -5.63 24.84
C VAL A 114 -7.85 -4.30 24.23
N PHE A 115 -7.53 -3.20 24.90
CA PHE A 115 -7.76 -1.84 24.43
C PHE A 115 -6.53 -0.99 24.69
N GLY A 116 -6.00 -0.34 23.66
CA GLY A 116 -4.82 0.49 23.81
C GLY A 116 -4.75 1.63 22.81
N LYS A 117 -3.81 2.54 23.10
CA LYS A 117 -3.58 3.75 22.31
C LYS A 117 -2.09 4.03 22.19
N LYS A 118 -1.67 4.39 20.99
CA LYS A 118 -0.34 4.96 20.75
C LYS A 118 -0.38 6.43 21.17
N LEU A 119 0.18 6.70 22.36
CA LEU A 119 0.17 8.01 23.01
C LEU A 119 1.15 8.98 22.35
N HIS A 120 2.25 8.46 21.82
CA HIS A 120 3.27 9.21 21.09
C HIS A 120 3.83 8.35 19.94
N ALA A 121 4.62 8.93 19.03
CA ALA A 121 5.32 8.18 17.98
C ALA A 121 6.10 6.96 18.53
N ASN A 122 6.57 7.09 19.76
CA ASN A 122 7.48 6.17 20.45
C ASN A 122 6.90 5.61 21.76
N LEU A 123 5.61 5.82 22.04
CA LEU A 123 4.99 5.38 23.30
C LEU A 123 3.60 4.83 23.04
N ALA A 124 3.32 3.63 23.54
CA ALA A 124 2.00 3.03 23.54
C ALA A 124 1.66 2.52 24.94
N ALA A 125 0.38 2.63 25.29
CA ALA A 125 -0.18 2.07 26.51
C ALA A 125 -1.46 1.31 26.18
N ALA A 126 -1.74 0.27 26.96
CA ALA A 126 -2.96 -0.51 26.82
C ALA A 126 -3.42 -1.09 28.15
N VAL A 127 -4.70 -1.40 28.22
CA VAL A 127 -5.33 -2.15 29.28
C VAL A 127 -5.91 -3.44 28.69
N ASN A 128 -6.01 -4.47 29.51
CA ASN A 128 -6.83 -5.63 29.17
C ASN A 128 -7.86 -5.89 30.28
N VAL A 129 -9.00 -6.44 29.86
CA VAL A 129 -10.08 -6.90 30.72
C VAL A 129 -10.30 -8.36 30.41
N GLY A 130 -10.04 -9.19 31.40
CA GLY A 130 -10.04 -10.63 31.31
C GLY A 130 -11.11 -11.27 32.17
N PHE A 131 -11.50 -12.46 31.76
CA PHE A 131 -12.19 -13.43 32.60
C PHE A 131 -11.56 -14.79 32.38
N SER A 132 -11.55 -15.61 33.42
CA SER A 132 -11.01 -16.96 33.32
C SER A 132 -11.92 -17.98 33.99
N ASN A 133 -12.11 -19.13 33.37
CA ASN A 133 -12.69 -20.30 34.00
C ASN A 133 -11.56 -21.25 34.42
N ARG A 134 -11.67 -21.79 35.62
CA ARG A 134 -10.84 -22.90 36.09
C ARG A 134 -11.76 -24.07 36.38
N ALA A 135 -11.40 -25.27 35.97
CA ALA A 135 -12.19 -26.46 36.17
C ALA A 135 -11.30 -27.67 36.51
N PHE A 136 -11.75 -28.53 37.42
CA PHE A 136 -11.13 -29.83 37.71
C PHE A 136 -11.97 -30.95 37.11
N ASP A 137 -11.33 -31.98 36.58
CA ASP A 137 -12.03 -33.15 36.04
C ASP A 137 -12.32 -34.16 37.16
N ARG A 138 -13.60 -34.29 37.54
CA ARG A 138 -14.05 -35.22 38.59
C ARG A 138 -13.58 -36.65 38.34
N SER A 139 -13.52 -37.08 37.08
CA SER A 139 -13.22 -38.46 36.71
C SER A 139 -11.80 -38.88 37.09
N GLN A 140 -10.91 -37.91 37.31
CA GLN A 140 -9.53 -38.15 37.68
C GLN A 140 -9.30 -38.25 39.20
N PHE A 141 -10.35 -38.04 40.00
CA PHE A 141 -10.28 -38.15 41.45
C PHE A 141 -10.85 -39.50 41.89
N VAL A 142 -10.07 -40.24 42.66
CA VAL A 142 -10.57 -41.39 43.42
C VAL A 142 -11.15 -40.83 44.72
N LEU A 143 -12.48 -40.81 44.79
CA LEU A 143 -13.20 -40.28 45.95
C LEU A 143 -13.38 -41.37 47.00
N GLU A 144 -13.01 -41.08 48.25
CA GLU A 144 -13.37 -41.93 49.40
C GLU A 144 -14.85 -41.75 49.79
N ALA A 145 -15.41 -40.55 49.56
CA ALA A 145 -16.82 -40.23 49.75
C ALA A 145 -17.37 -39.55 48.49
N GLU A 146 -18.53 -40.02 48.01
CA GLU A 146 -19.14 -39.48 46.79
C GLU A 146 -19.53 -38.00 46.93
N ASP A 147 -19.84 -37.57 48.15
CA ASP A 147 -20.23 -36.20 48.53
C ASP A 147 -19.09 -35.41 49.18
N ASP A 148 -17.84 -35.62 48.78
CA ASP A 148 -16.73 -34.82 49.30
C ASP A 148 -16.97 -33.31 49.03
N PRO A 149 -17.14 -32.47 50.07
CA PRO A 149 -17.38 -31.04 49.91
C PRO A 149 -16.23 -30.33 49.19
N ALA A 150 -15.02 -30.93 49.18
CA ALA A 150 -13.90 -30.45 48.38
C ALA A 150 -14.24 -30.44 46.87
N LEU A 151 -14.98 -31.43 46.38
CA LEU A 151 -15.35 -31.51 44.97
C LEU A 151 -16.74 -30.95 44.67
N ALA A 152 -17.41 -30.31 45.63
CA ALA A 152 -18.73 -29.70 45.42
C ALA A 152 -18.71 -28.58 44.36
N ARG A 153 -17.56 -27.90 44.18
CA ARG A 153 -17.36 -26.86 43.16
C ARG A 153 -16.13 -27.17 42.32
N LEU A 154 -16.34 -27.91 41.24
CA LEU A 154 -15.27 -28.26 40.31
C LEU A 154 -14.90 -27.14 39.35
N SER A 155 -15.75 -26.13 39.16
CA SER A 155 -15.51 -25.02 38.23
C SER A 155 -15.80 -23.66 38.84
N LYS A 156 -14.96 -22.67 38.52
CA LYS A 156 -15.13 -21.27 38.93
C LYS A 156 -14.76 -20.31 37.83
N TRP A 157 -15.66 -19.36 37.58
CA TRP A 157 -15.37 -18.17 36.78
C TRP A 157 -14.77 -17.08 37.66
N ILE A 158 -13.70 -16.46 37.16
CA ILE A 158 -12.95 -15.40 37.80
C ILE A 158 -13.07 -14.17 36.91
N PHE A 159 -13.72 -13.13 37.42
CA PHE A 159 -13.91 -11.85 36.73
C PHE A 159 -14.11 -10.73 37.77
N PRO A 160 -13.64 -9.50 37.51
CA PRO A 160 -12.78 -9.08 36.38
C PRO A 160 -11.30 -9.35 36.66
N ASP A 161 -10.53 -9.67 35.63
CA ASP A 161 -9.07 -9.68 35.67
C ASP A 161 -8.53 -8.48 34.87
N LEU A 162 -7.88 -7.53 35.54
CA LEU A 162 -7.39 -6.31 34.87
C LEU A 162 -5.87 -6.33 34.75
N GLY A 163 -5.37 -5.87 33.62
CA GLY A 163 -3.95 -5.67 33.38
C GLY A 163 -3.68 -4.37 32.61
N PHE A 164 -2.43 -3.93 32.69
CA PHE A 164 -1.95 -2.70 32.11
C PHE A 164 -0.54 -2.90 31.55
N GLY A 165 -0.32 -2.39 30.34
CA GLY A 165 0.94 -2.50 29.62
C GLY A 165 1.38 -1.18 29.03
N VAL A 166 2.69 -0.99 28.95
CA VAL A 166 3.35 0.14 28.29
C VAL A 166 4.50 -0.39 27.42
N VAL A 167 4.67 0.19 26.24
CA VAL A 167 5.83 -0.01 25.38
C VAL A 167 6.39 1.36 24.99
N ALA A 168 7.68 1.57 25.21
CA ALA A 168 8.42 2.76 24.83
C ALA A 168 9.54 2.41 23.85
N VAL A 169 9.73 3.23 22.81
CA VAL A 169 10.78 3.09 21.80
C VAL A 169 11.64 4.34 21.83
N PRO A 170 12.45 4.55 22.90
CA PRO A 170 13.22 5.78 23.07
C PRO A 170 14.23 6.00 21.92
N HIS A 171 14.67 4.92 21.28
CA HIS A 171 15.55 4.94 20.12
C HIS A 171 15.08 3.88 19.12
N ARG A 172 15.34 4.06 17.81
CA ARG A 172 14.94 3.07 16.78
C ARG A 172 15.49 1.66 17.00
N TYR A 173 16.61 1.56 17.72
CA TYR A 173 17.28 0.30 18.07
C TYR A 173 16.79 -0.29 19.40
N VAL A 174 16.11 0.49 20.26
CA VAL A 174 15.81 0.09 21.64
C VAL A 174 14.31 0.13 21.88
N THR A 175 13.74 -1.01 22.28
CA THR A 175 12.37 -1.10 22.77
C THR A 175 12.40 -1.48 24.23
N LEU A 176 11.64 -0.75 25.06
CA LEU A 176 11.43 -1.02 26.47
C LEU A 176 9.95 -1.31 26.69
N ALA A 177 9.65 -2.21 27.62
CA ALA A 177 8.28 -2.60 27.89
C ALA A 177 8.08 -2.96 29.35
N PHE A 178 6.91 -2.60 29.86
CA PHE A 178 6.47 -2.93 31.20
C PHE A 178 5.02 -3.40 31.16
N ASN A 179 4.70 -4.43 31.95
CA ASN A 179 3.36 -4.95 32.10
C ASN A 179 3.07 -5.30 33.57
N VAL A 180 1.83 -5.07 33.99
CA VAL A 180 1.25 -5.58 35.24
C VAL A 180 -0.06 -6.28 34.94
N SER A 181 -0.17 -7.54 35.33
CA SER A 181 -1.40 -8.34 35.24
C SER A 181 -2.01 -8.57 36.62
N HIS A 182 -3.28 -8.97 36.66
CA HIS A 182 -4.00 -9.29 37.90
C HIS A 182 -4.10 -8.13 38.89
N LEU A 183 -4.33 -6.91 38.39
CA LEU A 183 -4.48 -5.70 39.20
C LEU A 183 -5.62 -5.82 40.22
N THR A 184 -6.72 -6.47 39.83
CA THR A 184 -7.91 -6.72 40.66
C THR A 184 -7.71 -7.79 41.72
N ARG A 185 -6.70 -8.67 41.57
CA ARG A 185 -6.43 -9.78 42.49
C ARG A 185 -7.69 -10.60 42.79
N SER A 186 -8.40 -11.02 41.76
CA SER A 186 -9.68 -11.72 41.89
C SER A 186 -9.53 -13.04 42.67
N ASN A 187 -10.58 -13.42 43.40
CA ASN A 187 -10.58 -14.63 44.23
C ASN A 187 -10.62 -15.88 43.33
N ILE A 188 -9.60 -16.73 43.45
CA ILE A 188 -9.44 -17.99 42.70
C ILE A 188 -9.83 -19.22 43.50
N SER A 189 -10.09 -19.08 44.79
CA SER A 189 -10.46 -20.21 45.63
C SER A 189 -11.72 -20.89 45.10
N MET A 190 -11.70 -22.21 44.89
CA MET A 190 -12.93 -22.96 44.59
C MET A 190 -13.88 -23.00 45.81
N TYR A 191 -13.31 -22.79 47.00
CA TYR A 191 -14.00 -22.72 48.27
C TYR A 191 -14.24 -21.28 48.71
N ASP A 192 -15.02 -21.08 49.77
CA ASP A 192 -15.29 -19.75 50.31
C ASP A 192 -14.08 -19.10 51.03
N GLU A 193 -12.87 -19.63 50.83
CA GLU A 193 -11.62 -18.98 51.21
C GLU A 193 -11.26 -17.78 50.32
N ASN A 194 -10.52 -16.83 50.87
CA ASN A 194 -10.11 -15.60 50.18
C ASN A 194 -8.72 -15.77 49.51
N VAL A 195 -8.54 -16.83 48.71
CA VAL A 195 -7.30 -17.03 47.94
C VAL A 195 -7.35 -16.17 46.68
N ARG A 196 -6.50 -15.15 46.59
CA ARG A 196 -6.53 -14.16 45.50
C ARG A 196 -5.39 -14.36 44.51
N LEU A 197 -5.64 -14.06 43.23
CA LEU A 197 -4.57 -13.91 42.23
C LEU A 197 -3.48 -12.97 42.74
N ARG A 198 -2.23 -13.38 42.56
CA ARG A 198 -1.07 -12.53 42.80
C ARG A 198 -0.86 -11.64 41.58
N ARG A 199 -0.37 -10.42 41.82
CA ARG A 199 0.01 -9.52 40.73
C ARG A 199 1.22 -10.09 40.02
N ALA A 200 1.15 -10.15 38.69
CA ALA A 200 2.27 -10.52 37.85
C ALA A 200 2.88 -9.26 37.24
N PHE A 201 4.20 -9.19 37.21
CA PHE A 201 4.95 -8.07 36.65
C PHE A 201 5.83 -8.59 35.52
N SER A 202 6.02 -7.80 34.46
CA SER A 202 6.98 -8.13 33.42
C SER A 202 7.68 -6.88 32.94
N LEU A 203 9.00 -6.94 32.84
CA LEU A 203 9.85 -5.90 32.29
C LEU A 203 10.67 -6.52 31.16
N GLY A 204 10.76 -5.82 30.04
CA GLY A 204 11.49 -6.28 28.86
C GLY A 204 12.25 -5.16 28.19
N ALA A 205 13.38 -5.49 27.61
CA ALA A 205 14.12 -4.66 26.68
C ALA A 205 14.54 -5.47 25.45
N ALA A 206 14.54 -4.82 24.29
CA ALA A 206 15.04 -5.38 23.05
C ALA A 206 15.96 -4.37 22.35
N ILE A 207 17.12 -4.83 21.90
CA ILE A 207 18.11 -4.05 21.17
C ILE A 207 18.32 -4.68 19.79
N GLY A 208 17.94 -3.98 18.73
CA GLY A 208 18.13 -4.40 17.33
C GLY A 208 19.42 -3.81 16.74
N MET A 209 20.18 -4.63 16.01
CA MET A 209 21.36 -4.21 15.24
C MET A 209 21.40 -5.02 13.94
N GLY A 210 21.08 -4.35 12.83
CA GLY A 210 20.88 -5.00 11.54
C GLY A 210 19.89 -6.16 11.60
N TYR A 211 20.26 -7.30 11.02
CA TYR A 211 19.46 -8.54 11.03
C TYR A 211 19.50 -9.29 12.37
N PHE A 212 20.14 -8.72 13.40
CA PHE A 212 20.24 -9.33 14.72
C PHE A 212 19.48 -8.52 15.77
N ARG A 213 19.00 -9.21 16.80
CA ARG A 213 18.34 -8.61 17.94
C ARG A 213 18.69 -9.36 19.22
N ALA A 214 19.02 -8.63 20.26
CA ALA A 214 19.17 -9.16 21.61
C ALA A 214 17.97 -8.72 22.45
N LEU A 215 17.43 -9.64 23.25
CA LEU A 215 16.31 -9.37 24.14
C LEU A 215 16.70 -9.77 25.57
N ILE A 216 16.35 -8.94 26.54
CA ILE A 216 16.47 -9.25 27.96
C ILE A 216 15.13 -8.97 28.62
N GLY A 217 14.71 -9.83 29.53
CA GLY A 217 13.45 -9.66 30.23
C GLY A 217 13.48 -10.30 31.60
N VAL A 218 12.58 -9.83 32.46
CA VAL A 218 12.29 -10.45 33.73
C VAL A 218 10.78 -10.41 33.95
N SER A 219 10.20 -11.56 34.22
CA SER A 219 8.84 -11.64 34.73
C SER A 219 8.86 -12.08 36.19
N ARG A 220 7.91 -11.56 36.97
CA ARG A 220 7.62 -12.05 38.31
C ARG A 220 6.18 -12.54 38.30
N ASP A 221 5.99 -13.84 38.41
CA ASP A 221 4.69 -14.49 38.44
C ASP A 221 4.61 -15.41 39.66
N GLU A 222 3.47 -15.39 40.34
CA GLU A 222 3.21 -16.10 41.60
C GLU A 222 4.23 -15.92 42.75
N GLY A 223 5.20 -15.01 42.62
CA GLY A 223 6.27 -14.77 43.57
C GLY A 223 7.64 -15.24 43.09
N GLU A 224 7.68 -16.03 42.01
CA GLU A 224 8.89 -16.46 41.36
C GLU A 224 9.40 -15.42 40.38
N THR A 225 10.73 -15.28 40.27
CA THR A 225 11.38 -14.40 39.29
C THR A 225 11.96 -15.25 38.17
N LEU A 226 11.57 -14.93 36.94
CA LEU A 226 11.88 -15.65 35.72
C LEU A 226 12.66 -14.70 34.77
N PRO A 227 13.99 -14.60 34.92
CA PRO A 227 14.82 -13.89 33.98
C PRO A 227 14.88 -14.62 32.64
N MET A 228 15.03 -13.84 31.56
CA MET A 228 15.24 -14.35 30.21
C MET A 228 16.26 -13.50 29.44
N ILE A 229 17.06 -14.15 28.61
CA ILE A 229 17.88 -13.54 27.58
C ILE A 229 17.60 -14.27 26.28
N ALA A 230 17.47 -13.56 25.17
CA ALA A 230 17.31 -14.17 23.87
C ALA A 230 18.15 -13.46 22.80
N PHE A 231 18.59 -14.23 21.82
CA PHE A 231 19.26 -13.75 20.64
C PHE A 231 18.47 -14.19 19.42
N GLU A 232 18.20 -13.26 18.52
CA GLU A 232 17.42 -13.50 17.33
C GLU A 232 18.20 -13.02 16.11
N SER A 233 18.23 -13.87 15.09
CA SER A 233 18.58 -13.51 13.72
C SER A 233 17.29 -13.49 12.91
N PHE A 234 16.97 -12.39 12.25
CA PHE A 234 15.70 -12.25 11.54
C PHE A 234 15.91 -11.65 10.15
N ARG A 235 15.08 -12.08 9.21
CA ARG A 235 14.98 -11.54 7.85
C ARG A 235 13.51 -11.32 7.53
N PRO A 236 13.04 -10.08 7.36
CA PRO A 236 11.62 -9.80 7.20
C PRO A 236 10.91 -10.47 6.02
N ASP A 237 11.67 -10.93 5.03
CA ASP A 237 11.17 -11.70 3.90
C ASP A 237 11.08 -13.21 4.17
N LEU A 238 11.89 -13.74 5.10
CA LEU A 238 12.01 -15.18 5.37
C LEU A 238 11.42 -15.60 6.72
N GLY A 239 11.57 -14.78 7.75
CA GLY A 239 11.17 -15.07 9.13
C GLY A 239 12.32 -14.86 10.11
N TYR A 240 12.43 -15.68 11.16
CA TYR A 240 13.50 -15.56 12.16
C TYR A 240 13.93 -16.90 12.76
N LEU A 241 15.14 -16.90 13.32
CA LEU A 241 15.68 -17.92 14.19
C LEU A 241 16.06 -17.27 15.51
N LYS A 242 15.60 -17.85 16.62
CA LYS A 242 15.74 -17.30 17.96
C LYS A 242 16.20 -18.38 18.94
N ILE A 243 17.20 -18.05 19.75
CA ILE A 243 17.66 -18.86 20.86
C ILE A 243 17.33 -18.10 22.14
N VAL A 244 16.67 -18.77 23.07
CA VAL A 244 16.22 -18.20 24.34
C VAL A 244 16.87 -18.96 25.49
N PHE A 245 17.36 -18.25 26.48
CA PHE A 245 17.84 -18.79 27.75
C PHE A 245 17.01 -18.17 28.87
N GLY A 246 16.19 -18.99 29.52
CA GLY A 246 15.44 -18.62 30.71
C GLY A 246 15.94 -19.39 31.93
N ARG A 247 15.45 -19.01 33.12
CA ARG A 247 15.75 -19.74 34.35
C ARG A 247 15.36 -21.22 34.27
N GLU A 248 14.20 -21.53 33.71
CA GLU A 248 13.64 -22.90 33.72
C GLU A 248 13.98 -23.71 32.47
N ALA A 249 14.17 -23.05 31.34
CA ALA A 249 14.37 -23.71 30.05
C ALA A 249 15.24 -22.84 29.12
N ALA A 250 16.00 -23.52 28.26
CA ALA A 250 16.47 -22.92 27.02
C ALA A 250 15.51 -23.28 25.89
N ALA A 251 15.40 -22.45 24.87
CA ALA A 251 14.54 -22.72 23.74
C ALA A 251 15.23 -22.40 22.42
N LEU A 252 14.90 -23.20 21.41
CA LEU A 252 15.18 -22.90 20.01
C LEU A 252 13.86 -22.66 19.31
N GLU A 253 13.75 -21.53 18.62
CA GLU A 253 12.53 -21.11 17.96
C GLU A 253 12.83 -20.65 16.55
N GLY A 254 12.06 -21.15 15.59
CA GLY A 254 12.09 -20.72 14.20
C GLY A 254 10.71 -20.25 13.77
N SER A 255 10.67 -19.18 12.97
CA SER A 255 9.46 -18.73 12.29
C SER A 255 9.77 -18.53 10.82
N MET A 256 8.89 -18.98 9.94
CA MET A 256 9.03 -18.86 8.50
C MET A 256 7.78 -18.25 7.87
N HIS A 257 7.98 -17.29 6.97
CA HIS A 257 6.91 -16.75 6.14
C HIS A 257 6.60 -17.72 5.00
N VAL A 258 5.37 -18.23 4.96
CA VAL A 258 4.97 -19.26 3.98
C VAL A 258 4.35 -18.62 2.75
N MET A 259 3.38 -17.73 2.94
CA MET A 259 2.71 -17.02 1.83
C MET A 259 1.93 -15.81 2.34
N GLN A 260 1.93 -14.68 1.62
CA GLN A 260 0.99 -13.55 1.77
C GLN A 260 0.52 -13.22 3.21
N GLY A 261 1.45 -13.03 4.15
CA GLY A 261 1.13 -12.68 5.54
C GLY A 261 0.94 -13.88 6.48
N VAL A 262 0.94 -15.11 5.97
CA VAL A 262 0.95 -16.35 6.73
C VAL A 262 2.36 -16.69 7.17
N SER A 263 2.53 -16.94 8.47
CA SER A 263 3.79 -17.37 9.08
C SER A 263 3.55 -18.61 9.93
N LEU A 264 4.46 -19.56 9.83
CA LEU A 264 4.50 -20.77 10.66
C LEU A 264 5.67 -20.64 11.63
N SER A 265 5.42 -20.78 12.92
CA SER A 265 6.46 -20.84 13.95
C SER A 265 6.49 -22.20 14.63
N TYR A 266 7.69 -22.60 15.01
CA TYR A 266 7.95 -23.78 15.80
C TYR A 266 8.96 -23.44 16.90
N ARG A 267 8.69 -23.92 18.11
CA ARG A 267 9.58 -23.74 19.26
C ARG A 267 9.75 -25.05 20.01
N TYR A 268 10.98 -25.37 20.32
CA TYR A 268 11.34 -26.44 21.24
C TYR A 268 11.88 -25.84 22.53
N ASN A 269 11.28 -26.17 23.67
CA ASN A 269 11.81 -25.78 24.99
C ASN A 269 12.48 -26.98 25.65
N TYR A 270 13.76 -26.82 25.95
CA TYR A 270 14.59 -27.75 26.68
C TYR A 270 14.69 -27.34 28.17
N PRO A 271 14.23 -28.17 29.12
CA PRO A 271 14.28 -27.83 30.53
C PRO A 271 15.73 -27.83 31.05
N MET A 272 16.09 -26.83 31.86
CA MET A 272 17.48 -26.65 32.34
C MET A 272 17.69 -26.95 33.83
N ASN A 273 16.62 -27.08 34.62
CA ASN A 273 16.68 -27.33 36.08
C ASN A 273 16.08 -28.70 36.47
N GLU A 274 15.62 -28.84 37.72
CA GLU A 274 14.92 -30.01 38.29
C GLU A 274 13.77 -30.52 37.41
N LEU A 275 13.18 -29.66 36.57
CA LEU A 275 12.20 -30.03 35.55
C LEU A 275 12.72 -31.06 34.55
N ARG A 276 14.04 -31.23 34.37
CA ARG A 276 14.62 -32.32 33.55
C ARG A 276 14.24 -33.71 34.07
N LEU A 277 13.97 -33.83 35.37
CA LEU A 277 13.51 -35.09 35.96
C LEU A 277 12.04 -35.37 35.63
N ALA A 278 11.25 -34.33 35.36
CA ALA A 278 9.81 -34.44 35.12
C ALA A 278 9.44 -34.37 33.63
N SER A 279 10.24 -33.70 32.78
CA SER A 279 9.92 -33.43 31.39
C SER A 279 11.14 -33.56 30.48
N SER A 280 10.93 -34.10 29.28
CA SER A 280 11.91 -34.11 28.18
C SER A 280 11.86 -32.83 27.33
N GLY A 281 10.96 -31.90 27.68
CA GLY A 281 10.75 -30.64 27.00
C GLY A 281 9.34 -30.45 26.48
N SER A 282 9.15 -29.43 25.66
CA SER A 282 7.86 -29.11 25.05
C SER A 282 8.04 -28.66 23.61
N HIS A 283 7.07 -29.01 22.77
CA HIS A 283 6.99 -28.53 21.40
C HIS A 283 5.82 -27.56 21.28
N GLU A 284 6.06 -26.44 20.61
CA GLU A 284 5.06 -25.43 20.37
C GLU A 284 4.99 -25.13 18.88
N LEU A 285 3.79 -25.18 18.31
CA LEU A 285 3.49 -24.83 16.93
C LEU A 285 2.61 -23.59 16.93
N GLY A 286 2.97 -22.60 16.12
CA GLY A 286 2.23 -21.35 15.96
C GLY A 286 1.93 -21.06 14.49
N LEU A 287 0.75 -20.52 14.24
CA LEU A 287 0.29 -20.05 12.93
C LEU A 287 -0.16 -18.61 13.09
N SER A 288 0.41 -17.72 12.28
CA SER A 288 0.09 -16.28 12.30
C SER A 288 -0.34 -15.82 10.91
N PHE A 289 -1.45 -15.10 10.83
CA PHE A 289 -2.01 -14.45 9.65
C PHE A 289 -1.98 -12.93 9.83
N ASN A 290 -1.06 -12.25 9.13
CA ASN A 290 -1.01 -10.80 9.03
C ASN A 290 -1.90 -10.33 7.87
N PHE A 291 -2.92 -9.52 8.17
CA PHE A 291 -3.86 -9.03 7.15
C PHE A 291 -3.25 -7.96 6.22
N ARG A 292 -2.09 -7.39 6.57
CA ARG A 292 -1.33 -6.53 5.66
C ARG A 292 -0.44 -7.40 4.78
N LYS A 293 -0.87 -7.60 3.53
CA LYS A 293 -0.14 -8.37 2.52
C LYS A 293 1.32 -7.85 2.41
N ASN A 294 2.27 -8.77 2.49
CA ASN A 294 3.72 -8.59 2.28
C ASN A 294 4.52 -7.89 3.39
N ARG A 295 4.13 -8.02 4.66
CA ARG A 295 4.93 -7.50 5.78
C ARG A 295 5.07 -8.50 6.92
N THR A 296 6.22 -8.46 7.58
CA THR A 296 6.40 -9.01 8.93
C THR A 296 5.30 -8.49 9.86
N PRO A 297 4.98 -9.20 10.96
CA PRO A 297 3.99 -8.74 11.96
C PRO A 297 4.26 -7.32 12.52
N TYR A 298 5.50 -6.85 12.40
CA TYR A 298 5.93 -5.50 12.70
C TYR A 298 6.98 -5.04 11.69
N GLU A 299 7.04 -3.74 11.38
CA GLU A 299 8.18 -3.17 10.67
C GLU A 299 9.35 -2.95 11.65
N PRO A 300 10.50 -3.62 11.47
CA PRO A 300 11.70 -3.35 12.27
C PRO A 300 12.22 -1.97 11.93
N GLU A 301 11.87 -0.97 12.74
CA GLU A 301 12.24 0.42 12.49
C GLU A 301 13.76 0.63 12.42
N TRP A 302 14.53 -0.21 13.11
CA TRP A 302 16.00 -0.19 13.04
C TRP A 302 16.57 -0.59 11.68
N LEU A 303 15.84 -1.41 10.91
CA LEU A 303 16.25 -1.79 9.56
C LEU A 303 15.84 -0.76 8.51
N LYS A 304 15.01 0.25 8.82
CA LYS A 304 14.54 1.20 7.82
C LYS A 304 15.69 1.87 7.07
N GLU A 305 16.78 2.19 7.75
CA GLU A 305 17.98 2.72 7.10
C GLU A 305 18.76 1.68 6.31
N GLU A 306 18.76 0.42 6.73
CA GLU A 306 19.49 -0.65 6.03
C GLU A 306 18.74 -1.12 4.79
N TYR A 307 17.40 -1.00 4.79
CA TYR A 307 16.56 -1.09 3.60
C TYR A 307 16.66 0.13 2.69
N ALA A 308 16.79 1.31 3.27
CA ALA A 308 16.96 2.55 2.51
C ALA A 308 18.36 2.68 1.92
N ARG A 309 19.35 2.00 2.51
CA ARG A 309 20.62 1.74 1.85
C ARG A 309 20.31 0.76 0.73
N PRO A 310 20.38 1.16 -0.55
CA PRO A 310 20.28 0.21 -1.64
C PRO A 310 21.29 -0.90 -1.32
N MET A 311 20.81 -2.15 -1.25
CA MET A 311 21.71 -3.28 -1.09
C MET A 311 22.79 -3.09 -2.15
N LEU A 312 24.04 -2.97 -1.71
CA LEU A 312 25.24 -2.98 -2.55
C LEU A 312 25.42 -4.36 -3.21
N GLY A 313 24.33 -5.05 -3.58
CA GLY A 313 24.36 -5.88 -4.76
C GLY A 313 24.87 -4.98 -5.88
N THR A 314 25.76 -5.51 -6.71
CA THR A 314 26.26 -4.85 -7.90
C THR A 314 25.08 -4.47 -8.79
N VAL A 315 24.46 -3.32 -8.51
CA VAL A 315 23.47 -2.70 -9.39
C VAL A 315 24.25 -2.47 -10.66
N ASN A 316 23.91 -3.21 -11.70
CA ASN A 316 24.52 -3.04 -12.99
C ASN A 316 24.36 -1.55 -13.32
N PRO A 317 25.45 -0.77 -13.40
CA PRO A 317 25.30 0.67 -13.54
C PRO A 317 24.55 0.98 -14.84
N ALA A 318 24.62 0.10 -15.85
CA ALA A 318 23.79 0.17 -17.06
C ALA A 318 22.27 0.32 -16.79
N THR A 319 21.74 -0.13 -15.66
CA THR A 319 20.31 0.03 -15.28
C THR A 319 20.05 1.20 -14.34
N ALA A 320 21.06 1.97 -13.94
CA ALA A 320 20.91 3.11 -13.00
C ALA A 320 20.07 4.25 -13.59
N PHE A 321 20.01 4.35 -14.92
CA PHE A 321 19.17 5.29 -15.63
C PHE A 321 18.14 4.56 -16.48
N VAL A 322 16.89 5.02 -16.43
CA VAL A 322 15.84 4.60 -17.36
C VAL A 322 15.29 5.86 -18.03
N VAL A 323 15.30 5.85 -19.36
CA VAL A 323 14.62 6.86 -20.17
C VAL A 323 13.22 6.37 -20.47
N ARG A 324 12.21 7.23 -20.32
CA ARG A 324 10.83 6.92 -20.73
C ARG A 324 10.25 8.08 -21.51
N SER A 325 9.70 7.80 -22.68
CA SER A 325 8.84 8.72 -23.42
C SER A 325 7.45 8.80 -22.79
N VAL A 326 6.68 9.86 -23.06
CA VAL A 326 5.24 9.87 -22.73
C VAL A 326 4.45 9.07 -23.78
N PHE A 327 4.96 9.02 -25.02
CA PHE A 327 4.37 8.24 -26.10
C PHE A 327 5.34 7.18 -26.61
N ASP A 328 4.88 5.94 -26.70
CA ASP A 328 5.64 4.85 -27.32
C ASP A 328 5.37 4.75 -28.84
N THR A 329 4.39 5.53 -29.34
CA THR A 329 4.00 5.56 -30.74
C THR A 329 3.69 6.98 -31.20
N LEU A 330 4.35 7.39 -32.27
CA LEU A 330 4.10 8.58 -33.06
C LEU A 330 3.18 8.26 -34.23
N LYS A 331 2.16 9.09 -34.43
CA LYS A 331 1.27 9.00 -35.60
C LYS A 331 1.45 10.23 -36.48
N MET A 332 2.02 10.02 -37.66
CA MET A 332 2.01 11.00 -38.74
C MET A 332 0.73 10.84 -39.55
N VAL A 333 0.00 11.93 -39.72
CA VAL A 333 -1.23 11.94 -40.51
C VAL A 333 -0.99 12.75 -41.76
N ASP A 334 -1.02 12.06 -42.89
CA ASP A 334 -1.00 12.67 -44.21
C ASP A 334 -2.44 12.86 -44.67
N LYS A 335 -2.88 14.12 -44.75
CA LYS A 335 -4.20 14.50 -45.24
C LYS A 335 -4.10 14.86 -46.72
N PHE A 336 -4.73 14.04 -47.56
CA PHE A 336 -4.94 14.31 -48.97
C PHE A 336 -6.36 14.83 -49.14
N ILE A 337 -6.49 16.14 -49.36
CA ILE A 337 -7.79 16.78 -49.51
C ILE A 337 -8.08 16.93 -51.00
N TYR A 338 -9.12 16.24 -51.45
CA TYR A 338 -9.67 16.35 -52.79
C TYR A 338 -10.97 17.14 -52.74
N ARG A 339 -11.07 18.20 -53.55
CA ARG A 339 -12.26 19.04 -53.62
C ARG A 339 -13.00 18.80 -54.91
N LYS A 340 -14.25 18.34 -54.80
CA LYS A 340 -15.15 18.19 -55.93
C LYS A 340 -16.18 19.32 -55.88
N ILE A 341 -16.08 20.24 -56.83
CA ILE A 341 -17.01 21.37 -56.95
C ILE A 341 -18.04 21.01 -58.01
N ASP A 342 -19.31 21.09 -57.66
CA ASP A 342 -20.41 20.91 -58.60
C ASP A 342 -20.33 21.97 -59.72
N PRO A 343 -20.26 21.57 -61.01
CA PRO A 343 -20.16 22.51 -62.12
C PRO A 343 -21.38 23.46 -62.24
N ALA A 344 -22.50 23.15 -61.59
CA ALA A 344 -23.67 24.03 -61.53
C ALA A 344 -23.51 25.24 -60.57
N LEU A 345 -22.46 25.27 -59.75
CA LEU A 345 -22.18 26.37 -58.82
C LEU A 345 -21.54 27.56 -59.52
N THR A 346 -22.10 28.75 -59.32
CA THR A 346 -21.57 29.98 -59.91
C THR A 346 -20.40 30.54 -59.08
N PRO A 347 -19.52 31.38 -59.66
CA PRO A 347 -18.48 32.08 -58.89
C PRO A 347 -19.02 32.87 -57.70
N LYS A 348 -20.26 33.38 -57.81
CA LYS A 348 -20.96 34.09 -56.74
C LYS A 348 -21.34 33.15 -55.58
N ASP A 349 -21.73 31.92 -55.91
CA ASP A 349 -22.06 30.87 -54.93
C ASP A 349 -20.79 30.48 -54.14
N LEU A 350 -19.66 30.31 -54.83
CA LEU A 350 -18.37 29.99 -54.20
C LEU A 350 -17.78 31.16 -53.39
N ALA A 351 -17.98 32.40 -53.83
CA ALA A 351 -17.53 33.61 -53.13
C ALA A 351 -18.19 33.78 -51.75
N SER A 352 -19.35 33.16 -51.53
CA SER A 352 -20.07 33.20 -50.26
C SER A 352 -19.53 32.22 -49.21
N LEU A 353 -18.68 31.27 -49.62
CA LEU A 353 -18.12 30.26 -48.72
C LEU A 353 -17.01 30.84 -47.82
N PRO A 354 -16.89 30.36 -46.57
CA PRO A 354 -15.78 30.73 -45.69
C PRO A 354 -14.43 30.26 -46.24
N VAL A 355 -13.44 31.17 -46.35
CA VAL A 355 -12.08 30.85 -46.84
C VAL A 355 -11.39 29.78 -45.99
N ASN A 356 -11.59 29.76 -44.68
CA ASN A 356 -10.95 28.78 -43.80
C ASN A 356 -11.29 27.33 -44.23
N ILE A 357 -12.57 27.04 -44.51
CA ILE A 357 -13.05 25.71 -44.92
C ILE A 357 -12.41 25.24 -46.25
N LEU A 358 -12.05 26.18 -47.12
CA LEU A 358 -11.55 25.87 -48.46
C LEU A 358 -10.04 25.82 -48.57
N PHE A 359 -9.29 26.50 -47.70
CA PHE A 359 -7.83 26.63 -47.86
C PHE A 359 -6.99 26.11 -46.70
N SER A 360 -7.57 25.80 -45.53
CA SER A 360 -6.81 25.27 -44.39
C SER A 360 -7.20 23.83 -44.09
N ALA A 361 -6.23 22.91 -44.16
CA ALA A 361 -6.36 21.54 -43.67
C ALA A 361 -6.60 21.50 -42.15
N ASP A 362 -6.10 22.51 -41.43
CA ASP A 362 -6.23 22.64 -39.97
C ASP A 362 -7.68 22.95 -39.56
N SER A 363 -8.47 23.60 -40.43
CA SER A 363 -9.85 24.01 -40.15
C SER A 363 -10.90 22.89 -40.27
N LEU A 364 -10.52 21.73 -40.80
CA LEU A 364 -11.37 20.53 -40.85
C LEU A 364 -11.41 19.80 -39.50
N GLU A 365 -10.52 20.15 -38.58
CA GLU A 365 -10.68 19.89 -37.16
C GLU A 365 -11.06 21.23 -36.50
N PRO A 366 -12.10 21.29 -35.66
CA PRO A 366 -12.51 22.56 -35.09
C PRO A 366 -11.34 23.16 -34.30
N ALA A 367 -10.84 24.31 -34.73
CA ALA A 367 -9.98 25.15 -33.90
C ALA A 367 -10.85 25.62 -32.73
N LEU A 368 -10.77 24.88 -31.63
CA LEU A 368 -11.54 25.15 -30.42
C LEU A 368 -10.97 26.43 -29.79
N PRO A 369 -11.73 27.53 -29.65
CA PRO A 369 -11.31 28.70 -28.90
C PRO A 369 -10.80 28.30 -27.52
N GLN A 370 -9.63 28.85 -27.19
CA GLN A 370 -8.99 28.65 -25.90
C GLN A 370 -9.59 29.65 -24.93
N ILE A 371 -10.31 29.14 -23.93
CA ILE A 371 -10.77 29.95 -22.80
C ILE A 371 -9.96 29.51 -21.58
N GLY A 372 -9.26 30.45 -20.94
CA GLY A 372 -8.58 30.21 -19.69
C GLY A 372 -9.58 29.88 -18.58
N ALA A 373 -9.25 28.93 -17.70
CA ALA A 373 -10.19 28.43 -16.69
C ALA A 373 -10.69 29.50 -15.73
N LYS A 374 -9.94 30.57 -15.49
CA LYS A 374 -10.44 31.71 -14.71
C LYS A 374 -11.55 32.44 -15.45
N HIS A 375 -11.39 32.76 -16.73
CA HIS A 375 -12.45 33.36 -17.56
C HIS A 375 -13.68 32.45 -17.65
N LEU A 376 -13.46 31.14 -17.76
CA LEU A 376 -14.56 30.18 -17.72
C LEU A 376 -15.22 30.18 -16.33
N MET A 377 -14.47 30.11 -15.24
CA MET A 377 -15.01 30.11 -13.87
C MET A 377 -15.69 31.42 -13.52
N THR A 378 -15.21 32.57 -13.97
CA THR A 378 -15.85 33.87 -13.77
C THR A 378 -17.11 33.99 -14.62
N GLY A 379 -17.12 33.49 -15.86
CA GLY A 379 -18.32 33.38 -16.68
C GLY A 379 -19.33 32.38 -16.11
N ILE A 380 -18.85 31.29 -15.51
CA ILE A 380 -19.65 30.28 -14.80
C ILE A 380 -20.21 30.88 -13.53
N GLU A 381 -19.42 31.58 -12.72
CA GLU A 381 -19.88 32.26 -11.49
C GLU A 381 -20.90 33.35 -11.81
N ALA A 382 -20.68 34.13 -12.86
CA ALA A 382 -21.66 35.08 -13.38
C ALA A 382 -22.92 34.40 -13.95
N ALA A 383 -22.82 33.18 -14.48
CA ALA A 383 -23.94 32.37 -15.00
C ALA A 383 -24.47 31.31 -14.00
N THR A 384 -23.95 31.26 -12.76
CA THR A 384 -24.15 30.12 -11.84
C THR A 384 -25.48 30.11 -11.11
N SER A 385 -26.33 31.15 -11.23
CA SER A 385 -27.73 30.95 -10.85
C SER A 385 -28.40 29.94 -11.79
N ASP A 386 -28.11 30.02 -13.09
CA ASP A 386 -28.94 29.35 -14.11
C ASP A 386 -28.29 28.06 -14.63
N ALA A 387 -26.97 28.05 -14.87
CA ALA A 387 -26.28 26.87 -15.40
C ALA A 387 -26.07 25.77 -14.34
N ALA A 388 -25.79 26.14 -13.09
CA ALA A 388 -25.66 25.16 -12.00
C ALA A 388 -27.01 24.52 -11.65
N ALA A 389 -28.11 25.28 -11.76
CA ALA A 389 -29.47 24.76 -11.66
C ALA A 389 -29.81 23.82 -12.83
N LYS A 390 -29.41 24.17 -14.06
CA LYS A 390 -29.64 23.35 -15.26
C LYS A 390 -28.99 21.96 -15.19
N PHE A 391 -27.81 21.84 -14.58
CA PHE A 391 -27.06 20.58 -14.55
C PHE A 391 -27.07 19.86 -13.21
N ASP A 392 -27.77 20.38 -12.19
CA ASP A 392 -27.88 19.80 -10.85
C ASP A 392 -26.49 19.39 -10.30
N ILE A 393 -25.60 20.38 -10.21
CA ILE A 393 -24.24 20.19 -9.69
C ILE A 393 -24.27 20.50 -8.19
N PRO A 394 -23.85 19.56 -7.32
CA PRO A 394 -23.84 19.79 -5.88
C PRO A 394 -23.00 21.00 -5.51
N ARG A 395 -23.51 21.82 -4.58
CA ARG A 395 -22.83 23.04 -4.11
C ARG A 395 -21.77 22.73 -3.07
N ASP A 396 -21.94 21.65 -2.32
CA ASP A 396 -21.04 21.25 -1.25
C ASP A 396 -19.95 20.30 -1.75
N SER A 397 -18.81 20.32 -1.06
CA SER A 397 -17.64 19.52 -1.42
C SER A 397 -17.89 18.01 -1.36
N VAL A 398 -18.79 17.55 -0.47
CA VAL A 398 -19.11 16.13 -0.32
C VAL A 398 -19.94 15.65 -1.50
N GLY A 399 -20.95 16.41 -1.91
CA GLY A 399 -21.77 16.16 -3.08
C GLY A 399 -20.95 16.16 -4.38
N ILE A 400 -20.01 17.10 -4.55
CA ILE A 400 -19.09 17.11 -5.71
C ILE A 400 -18.26 15.83 -5.75
N VAL A 401 -17.69 15.40 -4.62
CA VAL A 401 -16.90 14.16 -4.54
C VAL A 401 -17.77 12.93 -4.82
N HIS A 402 -19.01 12.91 -4.32
CA HIS A 402 -19.94 11.81 -4.53
C HIS A 402 -20.36 11.70 -6.01
N ALA A 403 -20.71 12.81 -6.65
CA ALA A 403 -21.05 12.85 -8.07
C ALA A 403 -19.86 12.41 -8.94
N MET A 404 -18.63 12.84 -8.61
CA MET A 404 -17.43 12.39 -9.32
C MET A 404 -17.14 10.89 -9.13
N ARG A 405 -17.42 10.32 -7.95
CA ARG A 405 -17.29 8.87 -7.70
C ARG A 405 -18.33 8.04 -8.42
N LYS A 406 -19.51 8.59 -8.66
CA LYS A 406 -20.59 7.91 -9.38
C LYS A 406 -20.21 7.64 -10.83
N ASP A 407 -19.56 8.62 -11.48
CA ASP A 407 -19.30 8.58 -12.91
C ASP A 407 -17.85 8.19 -13.28
N HIS A 408 -16.96 8.08 -12.29
CA HIS A 408 -15.53 7.83 -12.53
C HIS A 408 -14.87 6.84 -11.54
N THR A 409 -13.82 6.19 -12.01
CA THR A 409 -13.03 5.22 -11.22
C THR A 409 -12.17 5.92 -10.16
N GLN A 410 -11.85 5.22 -9.08
CA GLN A 410 -10.98 5.71 -8.01
C GLN A 410 -9.60 6.15 -8.53
N ASN A 411 -9.03 5.42 -9.49
CA ASN A 411 -7.74 5.75 -10.13
C ASN A 411 -7.80 7.09 -10.87
N TYR A 412 -8.91 7.37 -11.55
CA TYR A 412 -9.12 8.66 -12.23
C TYR A 412 -9.21 9.81 -11.22
N LEU A 413 -9.91 9.60 -10.10
CA LEU A 413 -10.00 10.60 -9.03
C LEU A 413 -8.65 10.87 -8.37
N GLU A 414 -7.84 9.84 -8.14
CA GLU A 414 -6.47 10.00 -7.63
C GLU A 414 -5.56 10.74 -8.62
N PHE A 415 -5.68 10.45 -9.92
CA PHE A 415 -5.02 11.21 -10.97
C PHE A 415 -5.40 12.70 -10.90
N LEU A 416 -6.68 13.03 -10.81
CA LEU A 416 -7.14 14.42 -10.72
C LEU A 416 -6.65 15.14 -9.45
N ARG A 417 -6.59 14.44 -8.32
CA ARG A 417 -6.00 14.98 -7.08
C ARG A 417 -4.52 15.29 -7.25
N ASN A 418 -3.78 14.38 -7.88
CA ASN A 418 -2.36 14.58 -8.16
C ASN A 418 -2.14 15.71 -9.15
N LEU A 419 -3.01 15.83 -10.17
CA LEU A 419 -3.03 16.94 -11.11
C LEU A 419 -3.26 18.27 -10.39
N ALA A 420 -4.28 18.35 -9.53
CA ALA A 420 -4.56 19.57 -8.76
C ALA A 420 -3.42 19.97 -7.82
N LYS A 421 -2.72 18.99 -7.23
CA LYS A 421 -1.49 19.25 -6.45
C LYS A 421 -0.38 19.83 -7.33
N GLN A 422 -0.19 19.30 -8.54
CA GLN A 422 0.80 19.80 -9.50
C GLN A 422 0.45 21.20 -10.00
N MET A 423 -0.84 21.54 -10.14
CA MET A 423 -1.30 22.87 -10.52
C MET A 423 -0.97 23.98 -9.51
N LYS A 424 -0.54 23.63 -8.28
CA LYS A 424 0.00 24.59 -7.31
C LYS A 424 1.38 25.12 -7.72
N ASP A 425 2.11 24.38 -8.56
CA ASP A 425 3.41 24.81 -9.06
C ASP A 425 3.22 25.89 -10.16
N PRO A 426 3.77 27.10 -9.96
CA PRO A 426 3.68 28.17 -10.95
C PRO A 426 4.44 27.88 -12.26
N ALA A 427 5.19 26.78 -12.40
CA ALA A 427 5.76 26.35 -13.68
C ALA A 427 4.86 25.35 -14.44
N PHE A 428 3.84 24.78 -13.79
CA PHE A 428 3.01 23.73 -14.37
C PHE A 428 1.86 24.33 -15.21
N ARG A 429 1.77 23.93 -16.49
CA ARG A 429 0.69 24.30 -17.41
C ARG A 429 -0.06 23.04 -17.83
N THR A 430 -1.38 23.07 -17.83
CA THR A 430 -2.22 21.91 -18.12
C THR A 430 -3.29 22.29 -19.11
N ARG A 431 -3.40 21.55 -20.21
CA ARG A 431 -4.50 21.71 -21.17
C ARG A 431 -5.52 20.60 -20.94
N LEU A 432 -6.77 20.99 -20.67
CA LEU A 432 -7.87 20.05 -20.48
C LEU A 432 -8.84 20.18 -21.67
N ILE A 433 -8.82 19.18 -22.54
CA ILE A 433 -9.70 19.15 -23.70
C ILE A 433 -11.00 18.48 -23.27
N ALA A 434 -12.07 19.26 -23.14
CA ALA A 434 -13.39 18.74 -22.84
C ALA A 434 -14.49 19.64 -23.45
N PRO A 435 -15.61 19.06 -23.89
CA PRO A 435 -16.71 19.81 -24.50
C PRO A 435 -17.37 20.75 -23.46
N ALA A 436 -17.28 22.06 -23.70
CA ALA A 436 -17.65 23.12 -22.74
C ALA A 436 -19.11 23.13 -22.25
N GLU A 437 -19.99 22.34 -22.85
CA GLU A 437 -21.44 22.30 -22.53
C GLU A 437 -21.87 21.02 -21.80
N GLU A 438 -20.94 20.19 -21.35
CA GLU A 438 -21.27 18.97 -20.61
C GLU A 438 -21.16 19.18 -19.09
N LYS A 439 -22.17 18.70 -18.34
CA LYS A 439 -22.17 18.59 -16.85
C LYS A 439 -20.83 18.08 -16.30
N ARG A 440 -20.17 17.17 -17.02
CA ARG A 440 -18.86 16.60 -16.68
C ARG A 440 -17.75 17.63 -16.55
N VAL A 441 -17.69 18.63 -17.43
CA VAL A 441 -16.63 19.65 -17.39
C VAL A 441 -16.77 20.53 -16.16
N TYR A 442 -17.99 20.93 -15.85
CA TYR A 442 -18.27 21.73 -14.66
C TYR A 442 -17.97 20.97 -13.38
N LEU A 443 -18.39 19.70 -13.30
CA LEU A 443 -18.13 18.85 -12.15
C LEU A 443 -16.62 18.61 -11.96
N LEU A 444 -15.89 18.40 -13.06
CA LEU A 444 -14.44 18.24 -13.07
C LEU A 444 -13.71 19.50 -12.59
N LEU A 445 -14.10 20.68 -13.07
CA LEU A 445 -13.49 21.94 -12.63
C LEU A 445 -13.76 22.21 -11.15
N LYS A 446 -15.02 22.02 -10.71
CA LYS A 446 -15.36 22.15 -9.29
C LYS A 446 -14.56 21.16 -8.45
N TYR A 447 -14.42 19.91 -8.90
CA TYR A 447 -13.58 18.91 -8.22
C TYR A 447 -12.11 19.35 -8.11
N LEU A 448 -11.51 19.83 -9.20
CA LEU A 448 -10.12 20.33 -9.19
C LEU A 448 -9.97 21.54 -8.26
N SER A 449 -10.95 22.44 -8.23
CA SER A 449 -10.95 23.63 -7.36
C SER A 449 -10.97 23.30 -5.87
N LEU A 450 -11.47 22.13 -5.46
CA LEU A 450 -11.42 21.66 -4.07
C LEU A 450 -9.98 21.45 -3.57
N TYR A 451 -9.02 21.26 -4.49
CA TYR A 451 -7.65 20.84 -4.16
C TYR A 451 -6.59 21.88 -4.54
N GLY A 452 -6.94 22.94 -5.28
CA GLY A 452 -6.05 24.04 -5.61
C GLY A 452 -6.74 25.16 -6.41
N PRO A 453 -6.16 26.38 -6.46
CA PRO A 453 -6.72 27.47 -7.24
C PRO A 453 -6.67 27.13 -8.73
N LEU A 454 -7.81 27.27 -9.42
CA LEU A 454 -7.87 27.22 -10.88
C LEU A 454 -7.34 28.55 -11.41
N ASN A 455 -6.11 28.55 -11.92
CA ASN A 455 -5.50 29.71 -12.55
C ASN A 455 -5.80 29.75 -14.06
N ASP A 456 -5.46 30.86 -14.73
CA ASP A 456 -5.66 31.10 -16.18
C ASP A 456 -5.00 30.05 -17.10
N ARG A 457 -4.26 29.10 -16.53
CA ARG A 457 -3.38 28.16 -17.21
C ARG A 457 -4.01 26.82 -17.49
N LEU A 458 -5.24 26.62 -17.03
CA LEU A 458 -6.06 25.50 -17.45
C LEU A 458 -6.87 25.96 -18.67
N GLU A 459 -6.47 25.51 -19.85
CA GLU A 459 -7.17 25.83 -21.09
C GLU A 459 -8.28 24.82 -21.33
N ILE A 460 -9.50 25.31 -21.52
CA ILE A 460 -10.63 24.50 -21.96
C ILE A 460 -10.95 24.86 -23.39
N ALA A 461 -10.91 23.83 -24.22
CA ALA A 461 -11.16 23.95 -25.65
C ALA A 461 -12.69 23.99 -25.86
N ARG A 462 -13.26 25.17 -26.11
CA ARG A 462 -14.70 25.34 -26.38
C ARG A 462 -14.98 25.09 -27.87
N ARG A 463 -16.10 24.45 -28.22
CA ARG A 463 -16.55 24.39 -29.62
C ARG A 463 -16.96 25.81 -30.03
N ASP A 464 -16.32 26.37 -31.03
CA ASP A 464 -16.52 27.77 -31.41
C ASP A 464 -17.96 28.02 -31.87
N SER A 465 -18.78 28.65 -31.02
CA SER A 465 -20.06 29.22 -31.43
C SER A 465 -19.91 30.67 -31.91
N THR A 466 -18.75 31.30 -31.66
CA THR A 466 -18.42 32.69 -31.99
C THR A 466 -17.74 32.88 -33.36
N ALA A 467 -17.25 31.80 -33.99
CA ALA A 467 -16.83 31.80 -35.40
C ALA A 467 -17.95 32.20 -36.39
N ARG A 468 -19.19 32.40 -35.93
CA ARG A 468 -20.27 33.01 -36.72
C ARG A 468 -20.14 34.53 -36.91
N ASN A 469 -19.36 35.23 -36.09
CA ASN A 469 -19.39 36.70 -36.03
C ASN A 469 -18.11 37.42 -36.51
N ALA A 470 -17.03 36.70 -36.81
CA ALA A 470 -15.95 37.29 -37.62
C ALA A 470 -16.49 37.44 -39.06
N PRO A 471 -16.37 38.60 -39.73
CA PRO A 471 -16.77 38.71 -41.12
C PRO A 471 -16.03 37.62 -41.87
N PRO A 472 -16.74 36.67 -42.52
CA PRO A 472 -16.08 35.58 -43.21
C PRO A 472 -15.16 36.23 -44.23
N ASP A 473 -13.87 35.93 -44.15
CA ASP A 473 -12.94 36.25 -45.23
C ASP A 473 -13.53 35.53 -46.45
N ARG A 474 -14.15 36.30 -47.35
CA ARG A 474 -14.89 35.78 -48.50
C ARG A 474 -13.86 35.46 -49.57
N LEU A 475 -14.13 34.44 -50.38
CA LEU A 475 -13.30 34.17 -51.56
C LEU A 475 -13.44 35.33 -52.54
N ALA A 476 -12.54 36.31 -52.43
CA ALA A 476 -12.43 37.44 -53.36
C ALA A 476 -11.84 37.00 -54.71
N GLY A 477 -12.49 36.05 -55.38
CA GLY A 477 -12.09 35.54 -56.70
C GLY A 477 -10.86 34.61 -56.73
N ARG A 478 -10.37 34.14 -55.57
CA ARG A 478 -9.25 33.19 -55.52
C ARG A 478 -9.69 31.82 -56.06
N LYS A 479 -8.90 31.24 -56.98
CA LYS A 479 -9.12 29.88 -57.49
C LYS A 479 -8.93 28.87 -56.35
N ILE A 480 -9.94 28.04 -56.08
CA ILE A 480 -9.87 26.97 -55.08
C ILE A 480 -8.98 25.86 -55.65
N PRO A 481 -7.89 25.45 -54.97
CA PRO A 481 -7.07 24.33 -55.41
C PRO A 481 -7.85 23.03 -55.27
N GLU A 482 -7.93 22.28 -56.37
CA GLU A 482 -8.60 20.98 -56.45
C GLU A 482 -7.96 19.94 -55.52
N PHE A 483 -6.64 20.02 -55.37
CA PHE A 483 -5.84 19.14 -54.51
C PHE A 483 -5.05 19.96 -53.50
N VAL A 484 -5.13 19.59 -52.23
CA VAL A 484 -4.24 20.08 -51.18
C VAL A 484 -3.67 18.91 -50.41
N TYR A 485 -2.34 18.89 -50.29
CA TYR A 485 -1.62 17.96 -49.45
C TYR A 485 -1.22 18.66 -48.16
N HIS A 486 -1.52 18.03 -47.03
CA HIS A 486 -1.11 18.50 -45.72
C HIS A 486 -0.58 17.34 -44.89
N ARG A 487 0.55 17.54 -44.20
CA ARG A 487 1.16 16.57 -43.31
C ARG A 487 1.26 17.18 -41.93
N GLU A 488 0.70 16.49 -40.95
CA GLU A 488 0.76 16.89 -39.55
C GLU A 488 1.15 15.70 -38.65
N LEU A 489 1.67 16.02 -37.47
CA LEU A 489 1.84 15.06 -36.39
C LEU A 489 0.61 15.15 -35.48
N SER A 490 -0.02 14.00 -35.23
CA SER A 490 -1.24 13.93 -34.41
C SER A 490 -0.98 14.04 -32.90
N VAL A 491 0.29 14.18 -32.48
CA VAL A 491 0.71 14.20 -31.07
C VAL A 491 1.46 15.50 -30.75
N PRO A 492 1.21 16.13 -29.58
CA PRO A 492 1.99 17.28 -29.13
C PRO A 492 3.47 16.91 -28.94
N ALA A 493 4.34 17.90 -28.82
CA ALA A 493 5.77 17.68 -28.52
C ALA A 493 5.92 16.77 -27.28
N ASP A 494 6.72 15.71 -27.39
CA ASP A 494 6.91 14.77 -26.29
C ASP A 494 8.02 15.22 -25.36
N THR A 495 7.85 14.83 -24.10
CA THR A 495 8.75 15.08 -23.02
C THR A 495 9.33 13.74 -22.58
N PHE A 496 10.53 13.41 -23.08
CA PHE A 496 11.30 12.30 -22.55
C PHE A 496 11.66 12.59 -21.10
N LYS A 497 11.25 11.71 -20.21
CA LYS A 497 11.54 11.77 -18.78
C LYS A 497 12.71 10.84 -18.47
N PHE A 498 13.74 11.40 -17.86
CA PHE A 498 14.85 10.64 -17.33
C PHE A 498 14.52 10.33 -15.86
N ALA A 499 14.22 9.07 -15.58
CA ALA A 499 14.03 8.60 -14.20
C ALA A 499 15.39 8.11 -13.69
N LEU A 500 15.85 8.74 -12.61
CA LEU A 500 17.15 8.48 -12.02
C LEU A 500 16.96 7.72 -10.71
N ASN A 501 17.59 6.56 -10.58
CA ASN A 501 17.75 5.94 -9.27
C ASN A 501 19.01 6.55 -8.61
N LEU A 502 18.86 7.73 -8.00
CA LEU A 502 19.96 8.61 -7.55
C LEU A 502 20.79 8.05 -6.39
N ALA A 503 20.34 6.98 -5.74
CA ALA A 503 21.01 6.46 -4.55
C ALA A 503 22.40 5.87 -4.86
N ASP A 504 22.68 5.50 -6.12
CA ASP A 504 23.83 4.66 -6.47
C ASP A 504 25.00 5.39 -7.16
N LEU A 505 24.81 6.63 -7.61
CA LEU A 505 25.88 7.43 -8.26
C LEU A 505 26.48 8.43 -7.28
N ARG A 506 27.38 7.95 -6.38
CA ARG A 506 28.10 8.78 -5.39
C ARG A 506 28.83 9.98 -6.01
N ARG A 507 29.22 9.88 -7.27
CA ARG A 507 29.79 10.94 -8.10
C ARG A 507 29.03 10.85 -9.42
N GLY A 508 28.16 11.83 -9.70
CA GLY A 508 27.32 11.83 -10.91
C GLY A 508 28.11 11.65 -12.21
N PRO A 509 27.43 11.43 -13.34
CA PRO A 509 28.09 11.20 -14.62
C PRO A 509 28.94 12.42 -15.02
N VAL A 510 30.16 12.19 -15.50
CA VAL A 510 31.03 13.27 -16.01
C VAL A 510 30.54 13.76 -17.37
N ALA A 511 30.10 12.84 -18.22
CA ALA A 511 29.53 13.14 -19.52
C ALA A 511 28.32 12.25 -19.79
N TRP A 512 27.38 12.71 -20.60
CA TRP A 512 26.22 11.93 -21.01
C TRP A 512 25.74 12.33 -22.41
N ALA A 513 25.06 11.41 -23.07
CA ALA A 513 24.43 11.60 -24.38
C ALA A 513 23.11 10.83 -24.44
N PHE A 514 22.01 11.55 -24.65
CA PHE A 514 20.74 10.99 -25.08
C PHE A 514 20.78 10.78 -26.59
N ILE A 515 20.44 9.57 -27.04
CA ILE A 515 20.56 9.16 -28.43
C ILE A 515 19.21 8.59 -28.89
N ILE A 516 18.81 8.97 -30.11
CA ILE A 516 17.76 8.30 -30.89
C ILE A 516 18.42 7.75 -32.15
N GLU A 517 18.18 6.49 -32.44
CA GLU A 517 18.68 5.78 -33.62
C GLU A 517 17.54 5.04 -34.34
N ASP A 518 17.74 4.73 -35.62
CA ASP A 518 16.84 3.86 -36.38
C ASP A 518 17.03 2.37 -36.04
N ALA A 519 16.31 1.50 -36.76
CA ALA A 519 16.39 0.05 -36.57
C ALA A 519 17.77 -0.52 -36.95
N GLU A 520 18.46 0.13 -37.87
CA GLU A 520 19.81 -0.19 -38.32
C GLU A 520 20.91 0.31 -37.36
N GLY A 521 20.54 1.09 -36.34
CA GLY A 521 21.45 1.63 -35.33
C GLY A 521 22.19 2.89 -35.77
N LYS A 522 21.75 3.56 -36.84
CA LYS A 522 22.27 4.86 -37.26
C LYS A 522 21.74 5.94 -36.30
N GLU A 523 22.65 6.67 -35.68
CA GLU A 523 22.29 7.80 -34.80
C GLU A 523 21.64 8.92 -35.62
N LEU A 524 20.39 9.25 -35.31
CA LEU A 524 19.61 10.31 -35.98
C LEU A 524 19.51 11.57 -35.14
N LEU A 525 19.52 11.42 -33.82
CA LEU A 525 19.53 12.52 -32.86
C LEU A 525 20.50 12.21 -31.74
N LYS A 526 21.33 13.20 -31.40
CA LYS A 526 22.23 13.14 -30.26
C LYS A 526 22.19 14.44 -29.48
N TYR A 527 21.80 14.35 -28.21
CA TYR A 527 21.81 15.46 -27.28
C TYR A 527 22.72 15.13 -26.10
N ALA A 528 23.81 15.88 -25.93
CA ALA A 528 24.87 15.56 -24.97
C ALA A 528 25.15 16.73 -24.01
N GLY A 529 25.70 16.40 -22.84
CA GLY A 529 26.11 17.37 -21.84
C GLY A 529 27.07 16.78 -20.81
N GLU A 530 27.52 17.62 -19.88
CA GLU A 530 28.44 17.26 -18.81
C GLU A 530 27.76 17.33 -17.43
N LYS A 531 28.31 16.57 -16.47
CA LYS A 531 27.98 16.58 -15.02
C LYS A 531 26.55 16.16 -14.63
N GLN A 532 25.54 16.89 -15.08
CA GLN A 532 24.16 16.68 -14.67
C GLN A 532 23.29 16.31 -15.87
N ILE A 533 22.71 15.11 -15.81
CA ILE A 533 21.69 14.69 -16.78
C ILE A 533 20.40 15.44 -16.48
N PRO A 534 19.80 16.14 -17.45
CA PRO A 534 18.54 16.84 -17.23
C PRO A 534 17.45 15.84 -16.85
N ARG A 535 16.50 16.26 -16.03
CA ARG A 535 15.35 15.40 -15.67
C ARG A 535 14.40 15.17 -16.86
N ARG A 536 14.45 16.05 -17.86
CA ARG A 536 13.56 16.04 -19.02
C ARG A 536 14.28 16.53 -20.28
N TYR A 537 13.95 15.94 -21.42
CA TYR A 537 14.30 16.43 -22.74
C TYR A 537 13.03 16.56 -23.58
N VAL A 538 12.83 17.70 -24.21
CA VAL A 538 11.66 17.97 -25.04
C VAL A 538 12.11 17.89 -26.49
N TRP A 539 11.53 16.95 -27.24
CA TRP A 539 11.79 16.81 -28.66
C TRP A 539 10.55 17.29 -29.42
N ASN A 540 10.76 18.18 -30.39
CA ASN A 540 9.72 18.71 -31.26
C ASN A 540 9.40 17.81 -32.46
N TRP A 541 9.85 16.54 -32.43
CA TRP A 541 9.66 15.55 -33.48
C TRP A 541 10.27 15.92 -34.83
N ARG A 542 11.30 16.78 -34.83
CA ARG A 542 12.07 17.11 -36.01
C ARG A 542 13.53 16.73 -35.81
N TRP A 543 14.14 16.22 -36.86
CA TRP A 543 15.58 16.01 -36.90
C TRP A 543 16.33 17.35 -36.95
N PRO A 544 17.66 17.35 -36.76
CA PRO A 544 18.46 18.57 -36.85
C PRO A 544 18.35 19.31 -38.20
N ASP A 545 18.03 18.60 -39.28
CA ASP A 545 17.78 19.17 -40.62
C ASP A 545 16.36 19.77 -40.77
N GLY A 546 15.52 19.63 -39.75
CA GLY A 546 14.14 20.11 -39.73
C GLY A 546 13.13 19.12 -40.33
N GLU A 547 13.56 17.98 -40.88
CA GLU A 547 12.68 16.96 -41.42
C GLU A 547 11.93 16.19 -40.32
N LEU A 548 10.80 15.59 -40.69
CA LEU A 548 10.01 14.72 -39.82
C LEU A 548 10.56 13.28 -39.89
N PRO A 549 10.44 12.49 -38.80
CA PRO A 549 10.81 11.09 -38.81
C PRO A 549 10.05 10.32 -39.89
N LEU A 550 10.73 9.47 -40.65
CA LEU A 550 10.05 8.56 -41.57
C LEU A 550 9.30 7.47 -40.78
N PRO A 551 8.30 6.80 -41.38
CA PRO A 551 7.62 5.69 -40.72
C PRO A 551 8.61 4.55 -40.47
N GLY A 552 8.64 4.01 -39.26
CA GLY A 552 9.62 3.00 -38.86
C GLY A 552 9.71 2.77 -37.35
N ALA A 553 10.57 1.84 -36.96
CA ALA A 553 10.92 1.61 -35.56
C ALA A 553 12.21 2.37 -35.22
N TYR A 554 12.18 3.10 -34.12
CA TYR A 554 13.31 3.85 -33.60
C TYR A 554 13.61 3.37 -32.19
N TYR A 555 14.83 3.62 -31.74
CA TYR A 555 15.26 3.29 -30.39
C TYR A 555 15.86 4.51 -29.73
N TYR A 556 15.52 4.73 -28.46
CA TYR A 556 16.10 5.79 -27.66
C TYR A 556 16.71 5.24 -26.37
N TYR A 557 17.81 5.85 -25.95
CA TYR A 557 18.54 5.47 -24.74
C TYR A 557 19.51 6.58 -24.32
N LEU A 558 20.10 6.40 -23.14
CA LEU A 558 21.07 7.29 -22.56
C LEU A 558 22.41 6.57 -22.44
N ARG A 559 23.47 7.16 -22.98
CA ARG A 559 24.86 6.81 -22.68
C ARG A 559 25.40 7.78 -21.65
N TRP A 560 26.22 7.32 -20.71
CA TRP A 560 26.95 8.21 -19.82
C TRP A 560 28.29 7.63 -19.40
N GLN A 561 29.16 8.50 -18.94
CA GLN A 561 30.49 8.17 -18.44
C GLN A 561 30.55 8.52 -16.95
N SER A 562 30.95 7.57 -16.11
CA SER A 562 31.19 7.80 -14.68
C SER A 562 32.52 8.51 -14.43
N ALA A 563 32.74 8.94 -13.18
CA ALA A 563 33.94 9.66 -12.76
C ALA A 563 35.24 8.86 -12.88
N ASP A 564 35.16 7.53 -12.91
CA ASP A 564 36.27 6.61 -13.16
C ASP A 564 36.51 6.35 -14.67
N GLY A 565 35.74 7.01 -15.54
CA GLY A 565 35.87 6.91 -16.98
C GLY A 565 35.11 5.76 -17.64
N GLN A 566 34.43 4.90 -16.88
CA GLN A 566 33.63 3.80 -17.46
C GLN A 566 32.38 4.34 -18.18
N LYS A 567 32.05 3.71 -19.31
CA LYS A 567 30.88 4.08 -20.13
C LYS A 567 29.76 3.07 -19.93
N TYR A 568 28.56 3.59 -19.74
CA TYR A 568 27.35 2.80 -19.54
C TYR A 568 26.26 3.25 -20.51
N THR A 569 25.34 2.34 -20.78
CA THR A 569 24.21 2.56 -21.68
C THR A 569 22.94 2.04 -21.00
N SER A 570 21.89 2.87 -20.96
CA SER A 570 20.59 2.44 -20.47
C SER A 570 19.96 1.41 -21.42
N PRO A 571 19.00 0.60 -20.97
CA PRO A 571 18.23 -0.25 -21.87
C PRO A 571 17.60 0.56 -23.01
N ARG A 572 17.72 0.07 -24.25
CA ARG A 572 17.07 0.65 -25.45
C ARG A 572 15.55 0.56 -25.28
N GLN A 573 14.87 1.66 -25.54
CA GLN A 573 13.41 1.71 -25.55
C GLN A 573 12.90 1.94 -26.97
N PRO A 574 11.86 1.22 -27.42
CA PRO A 574 11.31 1.40 -28.75
C PRO A 574 10.45 2.67 -28.82
N LEU A 575 10.47 3.31 -29.99
CA LEU A 575 9.57 4.38 -30.40
C LEU A 575 9.08 4.07 -31.80
N ILE A 576 7.78 3.84 -31.96
CA ILE A 576 7.20 3.45 -33.25
C ILE A 576 6.66 4.68 -33.96
N VAL A 577 7.12 4.97 -35.17
CA VAL A 577 6.53 6.01 -36.02
C VAL A 577 5.66 5.36 -37.07
N SER A 578 4.37 5.61 -36.99
CA SER A 578 3.37 5.11 -37.93
C SER A 578 2.85 6.25 -38.79
N ARG A 579 2.48 5.93 -40.03
CA ARG A 579 1.91 6.87 -41.01
C ARG A 579 0.51 6.44 -41.38
N GLU A 580 -0.42 7.37 -41.23
CA GLU A 580 -1.81 7.22 -41.57
C GLU A 580 -2.12 8.15 -42.74
N ASN A 581 -2.52 7.59 -43.88
CA ASN A 581 -2.94 8.36 -45.04
C ASN A 581 -4.45 8.55 -44.99
N ARG A 582 -4.90 9.78 -44.74
CA ARG A 582 -6.31 10.16 -44.78
C ARG A 582 -6.64 10.83 -46.10
N ARG A 583 -7.54 10.21 -46.85
CA ARG A 583 -8.15 10.84 -48.02
C ARG A 583 -9.45 11.49 -47.58
N ILE A 584 -9.50 12.81 -47.70
CA ILE A 584 -10.66 13.62 -47.36
C ILE A 584 -11.22 14.14 -48.67
N THR A 585 -12.46 13.76 -48.99
CA THR A 585 -13.18 14.36 -50.11
C THR A 585 -14.12 15.42 -49.55
N ILE A 586 -13.93 16.66 -50.02
CA ILE A 586 -14.85 17.76 -49.77
C ILE A 586 -15.69 17.93 -51.03
N GLU A 587 -16.97 17.63 -50.92
CA GLU A 587 -17.93 17.85 -52.01
C GLU A 587 -18.69 19.15 -51.74
N ILE A 588 -18.63 20.08 -52.68
CA ILE A 588 -19.37 21.33 -52.63
C ILE A 588 -20.48 21.23 -53.66
N MET A 589 -21.72 21.15 -53.18
CA MET A 589 -22.90 20.93 -54.04
C MET A 589 -24.01 21.90 -53.66
N ARG A 590 -24.93 22.15 -54.60
CA ARG A 590 -26.16 22.88 -54.30
C ARG A 590 -27.12 21.96 -53.53
N ARG A 591 -27.88 22.53 -52.58
CA ARG A 591 -28.75 21.76 -51.66
C ARG A 591 -29.75 20.81 -52.33
N LYS A 592 -30.15 21.10 -53.56
CA LYS A 592 -31.16 20.29 -54.28
C LYS A 592 -30.63 18.92 -54.72
N ASP A 593 -29.31 18.72 -54.71
CA ASP A 593 -28.66 17.54 -55.30
C ASP A 593 -28.05 16.58 -54.24
N LEU A 594 -28.43 16.71 -52.97
CA LEU A 594 -27.93 15.87 -51.88
C LEU A 594 -28.49 14.44 -51.94
N THR A 595 -27.67 13.51 -52.42
CA THR A 595 -27.78 12.08 -52.08
C THR A 595 -26.54 11.71 -51.27
N VAL A 596 -26.73 11.32 -50.00
CA VAL A 596 -25.60 10.99 -49.12
C VAL A 596 -25.02 9.64 -49.55
N PRO A 597 -23.74 9.56 -49.99
CA PRO A 597 -23.13 8.28 -50.32
C PRO A 597 -22.85 7.46 -49.05
N SER A 598 -23.16 6.15 -49.05
CA SER A 598 -22.96 5.24 -47.91
C SER A 598 -21.55 4.64 -47.81
N THR A 599 -20.57 5.16 -48.54
CA THR A 599 -19.22 4.59 -48.54
C THR A 599 -18.47 4.96 -47.26
N GLY A 600 -17.87 3.98 -46.57
CA GLY A 600 -17.12 4.13 -45.31
C GLY A 600 -15.81 4.96 -45.38
N ARG A 601 -15.77 6.01 -46.21
CA ARG A 601 -14.73 7.05 -46.24
C ARG A 601 -15.25 8.28 -45.51
N ALA A 602 -14.35 9.08 -44.93
CA ALA A 602 -14.72 10.37 -44.36
C ALA A 602 -15.06 11.36 -45.48
N THR A 603 -16.36 11.60 -45.71
CA THR A 603 -16.86 12.59 -46.67
C THR A 603 -17.36 13.81 -45.90
N ALA A 604 -16.90 15.00 -46.28
CA ALA A 604 -17.43 16.26 -45.80
C ALA A 604 -18.23 16.92 -46.92
N THR A 605 -19.54 17.06 -46.75
CA THR A 605 -20.41 17.72 -47.75
C THR A 605 -20.72 19.13 -47.31
N ILE A 606 -20.37 20.12 -48.15
CA ILE A 606 -20.70 21.52 -47.93
C ILE A 606 -21.88 21.86 -48.83
N VAL A 607 -22.97 22.29 -48.19
CA VAL A 607 -24.24 22.56 -48.87
C VAL A 607 -24.39 24.06 -49.06
N VAL A 608 -24.46 24.50 -50.31
CA VAL A 608 -24.80 25.88 -50.66
C VAL A 608 -26.31 25.97 -50.86
N ASN A 609 -26.97 26.86 -50.08
CA ASN A 609 -28.42 27.07 -50.12
C ASN A 609 -28.84 27.93 -51.31
#